data_AF-A0A3Q1CN18-F1
#
_entry.id   AF-A0A3Q1CN18-F1
#
_cell.length_a   1.000
_cell.length_b   1.000
_cell.length_c   1.000
_cell.angle_alpha   90.00
_cell.angle_beta   90.00
_cell.angle_gamma   90.00
#
_symmetry.space_group_name_H-M   'P 1'
#
loop_
_entity.id
_entity.type
_entity.pdbx_description
1 polymer ?
#
loop_
_entity_poly.entity_id
_entity_poly.type
_entity_poly.pdbx_seq_one_letter_code
_entity_poly.pdbx_strand_id
1 'polypeptide(L)'
;MNVNKVNGFTFQSDANKNVFTAFCCYKPPFEASGAAARFHWFVLGGLPPSDVTEPRDQTRIFAANVSSSSDIFSPRNKKFNFAGLCLVSPGFTGMFCEKAVELIRELHRMSDGQLPAFNEDGLRQVLQEMEALYEQNQSDVNEAKTDGRSDLIPSIKLRHCCLLRNQRCITAYLYDRLLRIRALRWEYGSVLPANVRFQLSAEELQWFGRYKKSLSCFMRSLGGAEAGGEGLDITQDMKPPKSLYIQVRCLEDHGELEIDDGTVILLKKNSQHFLPRWKCEQLIRQGVLEHVVS
;
A
#
# COMPACT_ATOMS: atom_id res chain seq x y z
N MET A 1 -17.21 -22.31 -5.36
CA MET A 1 -18.12 -21.26 -4.86
C MET A 1 -18.36 -21.55 -3.39
N ASN A 2 -17.80 -20.75 -2.48
CA ASN A 2 -18.09 -20.83 -1.06
C ASN A 2 -18.18 -19.39 -0.55
N VAL A 3 -19.36 -19.00 -0.09
CA VAL A 3 -19.66 -17.66 0.42
C VAL A 3 -19.60 -17.75 1.94
N ASN A 4 -18.50 -17.31 2.54
CA ASN A 4 -18.43 -17.13 3.98
C ASN A 4 -18.98 -15.75 4.33
N LYS A 5 -20.15 -15.71 4.97
CA LYS A 5 -20.72 -14.49 5.55
C LYS A 5 -20.12 -14.29 6.93
N VAL A 6 -19.44 -13.16 7.13
CA VAL A 6 -19.21 -12.57 8.44
C VAL A 6 -19.52 -11.07 8.33
N ASN A 7 -20.40 -10.57 9.19
CA ASN A 7 -20.65 -9.14 9.43
C ASN A 7 -20.99 -8.26 8.22
N GLY A 8 -21.98 -8.65 7.40
CA GLY A 8 -22.61 -7.72 6.44
C GLY A 8 -21.77 -7.28 5.24
N PHE A 9 -20.53 -7.77 5.08
CA PHE A 9 -19.70 -7.55 3.90
C PHE A 9 -19.71 -8.79 3.00
N THR A 10 -20.26 -8.68 1.78
CA THR A 10 -20.11 -9.71 0.75
C THR A 10 -18.81 -9.52 -0.01
N PHE A 11 -17.84 -10.41 0.24
CA PHE A 11 -16.63 -10.54 -0.59
C PHE A 11 -16.90 -11.55 -1.71
N GLN A 12 -17.00 -11.08 -2.94
CA GLN A 12 -17.09 -11.93 -4.12
C GLN A 12 -15.73 -11.95 -4.81
N SER A 13 -15.01 -13.07 -4.72
CA SER A 13 -13.77 -13.25 -5.46
C SER A 13 -14.11 -13.68 -6.90
N ASP A 14 -14.01 -12.76 -7.85
CA ASP A 14 -13.99 -13.14 -9.27
C ASP A 14 -12.59 -13.63 -9.64
N ALA A 15 -12.48 -14.88 -10.07
CA ALA A 15 -11.23 -15.59 -10.34
C ALA A 15 -10.45 -15.08 -11.57
N ASN A 16 -10.89 -14.02 -12.25
CA ASN A 16 -10.34 -13.61 -13.54
C ASN A 16 -9.98 -12.12 -13.68
N LYS A 17 -9.87 -11.39 -12.56
CA LYS A 17 -9.39 -9.99 -12.58
C LYS A 17 -8.36 -9.77 -11.47
N ASN A 18 -7.08 -9.87 -11.82
CA ASN A 18 -5.99 -9.32 -11.04
C ASN A 18 -6.11 -7.79 -11.08
N VAL A 19 -6.80 -7.19 -10.10
CA VAL A 19 -6.63 -5.81 -9.58
C VAL A 19 -7.70 -5.65 -8.49
N PHE A 20 -7.26 -5.26 -7.28
CA PHE A 20 -8.14 -4.83 -6.20
C PHE A 20 -8.96 -3.62 -6.65
N THR A 21 -10.14 -3.86 -7.21
CA THR A 21 -11.14 -2.84 -7.49
C THR A 21 -12.37 -3.17 -6.67
N ALA A 22 -12.39 -2.71 -5.43
CA ALA A 22 -13.61 -2.68 -4.64
C ALA A 22 -14.46 -1.50 -5.13
N PHE A 23 -15.26 -1.72 -6.16
CA PHE A 23 -16.34 -0.80 -6.51
C PHE A 23 -17.47 -1.00 -5.49
N CYS A 24 -17.62 -0.07 -4.54
CA CYS A 24 -18.93 0.18 -3.94
C CYS A 24 -19.81 0.81 -5.02
N CYS A 25 -20.47 -0.03 -5.83
CA CYS A 25 -21.54 0.43 -6.71
C CYS A 25 -22.75 0.86 -5.86
N TYR A 26 -22.78 2.11 -5.42
CA TYR A 26 -24.04 2.78 -5.11
C TYR A 26 -24.56 3.38 -6.41
N LYS A 27 -25.64 2.81 -6.95
CA LYS A 27 -26.34 3.34 -8.13
C LYS A 27 -27.41 4.32 -7.59
N PRO A 28 -27.23 5.65 -7.72
CA PRO A 28 -28.25 6.58 -7.23
C PRO A 28 -29.50 6.52 -8.12
N PRO A 29 -30.71 6.67 -7.54
CA PRO A 29 -31.96 6.63 -8.28
C PRO A 29 -32.30 8.02 -8.83
N PHE A 30 -31.46 8.63 -9.66
CA PHE A 30 -31.86 9.85 -10.39
C PHE A 30 -30.92 10.07 -11.59
N GLU A 31 -31.46 9.97 -12.80
CA GLU A 31 -30.84 10.49 -14.01
C GLU A 31 -30.85 12.02 -13.92
N ALA A 32 -29.70 12.62 -13.62
CA ALA A 32 -29.54 14.07 -13.61
C ALA A 32 -28.55 14.49 -14.71
N SER A 33 -29.05 15.29 -15.65
CA SER A 33 -28.36 15.78 -16.82
C SER A 33 -27.17 16.72 -16.48
N GLY A 34 -26.13 16.65 -17.32
CA GLY A 34 -25.21 17.73 -17.73
C GLY A 34 -24.33 18.43 -16.68
N ALA A 35 -24.91 18.98 -15.62
CA ALA A 35 -24.23 19.86 -14.66
C ALA A 35 -23.85 19.16 -13.35
N ALA A 36 -24.66 18.20 -12.87
CA ALA A 36 -24.38 17.43 -11.66
C ALA A 36 -23.18 16.46 -11.83
N ALA A 37 -22.96 15.98 -13.06
CA ALA A 37 -21.81 15.13 -13.39
C ALA A 37 -20.45 15.86 -13.28
N ARG A 38 -20.41 17.18 -13.54
CA ARG A 38 -19.18 17.98 -13.44
C ARG A 38 -18.75 18.23 -12.00
N PHE A 39 -19.69 18.38 -11.08
CA PHE A 39 -19.36 18.49 -9.65
C PHE A 39 -18.81 17.18 -9.08
N HIS A 40 -19.33 16.04 -9.55
CA HIS A 40 -18.86 14.72 -9.14
C HIS A 40 -17.45 14.40 -9.68
N TRP A 41 -17.11 14.88 -10.87
CA TRP A 41 -15.78 14.72 -11.47
C TRP A 41 -14.71 15.63 -10.83
N PHE A 42 -15.06 16.87 -10.46
CA PHE A 42 -14.12 17.80 -9.83
C PHE A 42 -13.73 17.39 -8.40
N VAL A 43 -14.62 16.69 -7.69
CA VAL A 43 -14.36 16.11 -6.34
C VAL A 43 -13.54 14.81 -6.40
N LEU A 44 -13.39 14.20 -7.58
CA LEU A 44 -12.65 12.95 -7.81
C LEU A 44 -11.26 13.14 -8.44
N GLY A 45 -10.83 14.37 -8.75
CA GLY A 45 -9.43 14.68 -9.07
C GLY A 45 -8.82 13.88 -10.23
N GLY A 46 -9.61 13.51 -11.24
CA GLY A 46 -9.11 12.81 -12.43
C GLY A 46 -8.73 13.79 -13.55
N LEU A 47 -7.45 13.79 -13.96
CA LEU A 47 -7.02 14.34 -15.25
C LEU A 47 -7.44 13.39 -16.39
N PRO A 48 -7.68 13.90 -17.61
CA PRO A 48 -8.03 13.09 -18.76
C PRO A 48 -6.91 12.10 -19.15
N PRO A 49 -7.26 10.95 -19.77
CA PRO A 49 -6.32 9.87 -20.04
C PRO A 49 -5.50 10.18 -21.28
N SER A 50 -4.42 10.94 -21.13
CA SER A 50 -3.41 11.03 -22.18
C SER A 50 -1.97 11.20 -21.69
N ASP A 51 -1.71 11.62 -20.45
CA ASP A 51 -0.33 11.90 -19.99
C ASP A 51 -0.04 11.37 -18.58
N VAL A 52 0.13 10.05 -18.41
CA VAL A 52 0.69 9.48 -17.16
C VAL A 52 1.72 8.40 -17.50
N THR A 53 2.99 8.80 -17.57
CA THR A 53 4.14 7.92 -17.76
C THR A 53 5.05 7.99 -16.53
N GLU A 54 4.71 7.24 -15.47
CA GLU A 54 5.63 6.62 -14.48
C GLU A 54 4.92 6.29 -13.14
N PRO A 55 5.34 5.22 -12.42
CA PRO A 55 4.79 4.88 -11.10
C PRO A 55 5.00 5.95 -10.02
N ARG A 56 6.03 6.80 -10.18
CA ARG A 56 6.41 7.85 -9.22
C ARG A 56 5.43 9.03 -9.21
N ASP A 57 4.75 9.27 -10.33
CA ASP A 57 3.77 10.35 -10.45
C ASP A 57 2.45 9.97 -9.78
N GLN A 58 2.09 8.69 -9.73
CA GLN A 58 0.83 8.24 -9.12
C GLN A 58 0.77 8.57 -7.63
N THR A 59 1.84 8.33 -6.87
CA THR A 59 1.89 8.61 -5.42
C THR A 59 1.91 10.11 -5.13
N ARG A 60 2.64 10.90 -5.94
CA ARG A 60 2.69 12.37 -5.81
C ARG A 60 1.36 13.02 -6.18
N ILE A 61 0.69 12.55 -7.24
CA ILE A 61 -0.62 13.03 -7.65
C ILE A 61 -1.69 12.66 -6.60
N PHE A 62 -1.62 11.45 -6.03
CA PHE A 62 -2.54 11.06 -4.96
C PHE A 62 -2.33 11.89 -3.69
N ALA A 63 -1.07 12.09 -3.26
CA ALA A 63 -0.73 12.96 -2.14
C ALA A 63 -1.12 14.43 -2.37
N ALA A 64 -0.94 14.95 -3.59
CA ALA A 64 -1.37 16.29 -3.97
C ALA A 64 -2.90 16.45 -3.92
N ASN A 65 -3.66 15.43 -4.32
CA ASN A 65 -5.13 15.43 -4.22
C ASN A 65 -5.65 15.28 -2.77
N VAL A 66 -4.88 14.62 -1.91
CA VAL A 66 -5.14 14.55 -0.46
C VAL A 66 -4.88 15.91 0.22
N SER A 67 -3.86 16.63 -0.22
CA SER A 67 -3.49 17.99 0.23
C SER A 67 -4.46 19.06 -0.28
N SER A 68 -4.88 19.02 -1.55
CA SER A 68 -5.87 19.97 -2.07
C SER A 68 -7.26 19.79 -1.46
N SER A 69 -7.61 18.56 -1.02
CA SER A 69 -8.80 18.34 -0.18
C SER A 69 -8.67 18.96 1.22
N SER A 70 -7.46 19.18 1.72
CA SER A 70 -7.25 19.90 3.00
C SER A 70 -7.50 21.41 2.87
N ASP A 71 -7.39 21.97 1.66
CA ASP A 71 -7.73 23.38 1.38
C ASP A 71 -9.25 23.65 1.39
N ILE A 72 -10.08 22.61 1.24
CA ILE A 72 -11.53 22.69 1.45
C ILE A 72 -11.85 22.92 2.95
N PHE A 73 -10.96 22.48 3.83
CA PHE A 73 -11.08 22.59 5.29
C PHE A 73 -10.10 23.62 5.89
N SER A 74 -9.39 24.39 5.07
CA SER A 74 -8.51 25.46 5.53
C SER A 74 -9.34 26.66 6.02
N PRO A 75 -9.07 27.22 7.21
CA PRO A 75 -9.82 28.36 7.76
C PRO A 75 -9.70 29.64 6.92
N ARG A 76 -8.92 29.65 5.82
CA ARG A 76 -8.83 30.76 4.87
C ARG A 76 -9.91 30.73 3.79
N ASN A 77 -10.69 29.66 3.64
CA ASN A 77 -11.71 29.55 2.61
C ASN A 77 -13.04 30.17 3.09
N LYS A 78 -13.20 31.48 2.92
CA LYS A 78 -14.33 32.31 3.42
C LYS A 78 -15.74 31.95 2.91
N LYS A 79 -15.92 30.84 2.18
CA LYS A 79 -17.22 30.41 1.63
C LYS A 79 -17.97 29.39 2.48
N PHE A 80 -17.32 28.73 3.44
CA PHE A 80 -17.96 27.86 4.42
C PHE A 80 -17.56 28.28 5.83
N ASN A 81 -18.44 29.03 6.49
CA ASN A 81 -18.24 29.43 7.88
C ASN A 81 -18.50 28.21 8.78
N PHE A 82 -17.48 27.37 8.98
CA PHE A 82 -17.54 26.17 9.83
C PHE A 82 -17.73 26.48 11.33
N ALA A 83 -17.56 27.74 11.75
CA ALA A 83 -17.77 28.17 13.13
C ALA A 83 -19.21 27.96 13.63
N GLY A 84 -20.18 27.77 12.72
CA GLY A 84 -21.59 27.58 13.05
C GLY A 84 -22.12 26.16 12.96
N LEU A 85 -21.34 25.16 12.49
CA LEU A 85 -21.81 23.77 12.35
C LEU A 85 -21.18 22.78 13.33
N CYS A 86 -20.31 23.24 14.23
CA CYS A 86 -20.05 22.53 15.49
C CYS A 86 -21.25 22.70 16.43
N LEU A 87 -22.42 22.17 16.05
CA LEU A 87 -23.38 21.72 17.05
C LEU A 87 -22.82 20.42 17.61
N VAL A 88 -21.87 20.61 18.53
CA VAL A 88 -21.23 19.56 19.30
C VAL A 88 -22.33 18.81 20.04
N SER A 89 -22.62 17.58 19.59
CA SER A 89 -23.24 16.60 20.48
C SER A 89 -22.36 16.52 21.73
N PRO A 90 -22.93 16.65 22.95
CA PRO A 90 -22.15 16.71 24.17
C PRO A 90 -21.42 15.37 24.35
N GLY A 91 -20.11 15.35 24.06
CA GLY A 91 -19.27 14.15 24.18
C GLY A 91 -18.10 14.01 23.21
N PHE A 92 -18.01 14.80 22.13
CA PHE A 92 -16.92 14.67 21.15
C PHE A 92 -16.06 15.94 21.06
N THR A 93 -14.87 15.90 21.66
CA THR A 93 -13.87 16.98 21.68
C THR A 93 -12.67 16.71 20.76
N GLY A 94 -12.86 16.02 19.63
CA GLY A 94 -11.82 15.78 18.61
C GLY A 94 -12.27 16.24 17.22
N MET A 95 -11.35 16.58 16.31
CA MET A 95 -11.71 16.80 14.90
C MET A 95 -11.84 15.46 14.16
N PHE A 96 -12.80 15.33 13.25
CA PHE A 96 -12.97 14.10 12.46
C PHE A 96 -11.73 13.79 11.61
N CYS A 97 -11.49 12.50 11.39
CA CYS A 97 -10.46 11.97 10.50
C CYS A 97 -9.00 12.29 10.89
N GLU A 98 -8.73 12.82 12.08
CA GLU A 98 -7.36 13.16 12.50
C GLU A 98 -6.44 11.94 12.50
N LYS A 99 -6.89 10.83 13.08
CA LYS A 99 -6.14 9.57 13.15
C LYS A 99 -5.83 9.00 11.77
N ALA A 100 -6.78 9.12 10.85
CA ALA A 100 -6.58 8.66 9.48
C ALA A 100 -5.51 9.49 8.76
N VAL A 101 -5.45 10.81 9.03
CA VAL A 101 -4.42 11.69 8.47
C VAL A 101 -3.05 11.46 9.13
N GLU A 102 -3.01 11.14 10.43
CA GLU A 102 -1.77 10.78 11.14
C GLU A 102 -1.08 9.58 10.47
N LEU A 103 -1.83 8.53 10.09
CA LEU A 103 -1.31 7.36 9.36
C LEU A 103 -0.64 7.75 8.03
N ILE A 104 -1.25 8.68 7.27
CA ILE A 104 -0.69 9.15 6.00
C ILE A 104 0.58 9.98 6.24
N ARG A 105 0.57 10.86 7.24
CA ARG A 105 1.73 11.69 7.59
C ARG A 105 2.90 10.84 8.06
N GLU A 106 2.63 9.75 8.77
CA GLU A 106 3.65 8.77 9.18
C GLU A 106 4.40 8.23 7.95
N LEU A 107 3.67 7.70 6.96
CA LEU A 107 4.28 7.18 5.73
C LEU A 107 5.00 8.25 4.90
N HIS A 108 4.47 9.48 4.88
CA HIS A 108 5.07 10.59 4.14
C HIS A 108 6.41 11.06 4.74
N ARG A 109 6.60 10.92 6.05
CA ARG A 109 7.85 11.28 6.73
C ARG A 109 8.98 10.28 6.48
N MET A 110 8.64 9.05 6.09
CA MET A 110 9.62 8.00 5.83
C MET A 110 10.31 8.24 4.49
N SER A 111 11.64 8.09 4.46
CA SER A 111 12.42 8.14 3.22
C SER A 111 12.04 7.00 2.28
N ASP A 112 12.34 7.19 0.99
CA ASP A 112 12.08 6.20 -0.05
C ASP A 112 12.69 4.84 0.32
N GLY A 113 11.87 3.79 0.25
CA GLY A 113 12.28 2.40 0.51
C GLY A 113 12.22 1.96 1.97
N GLN A 114 12.11 2.87 2.95
CA GLN A 114 11.95 2.48 4.36
C GLN A 114 10.50 2.12 4.68
N LEU A 115 10.29 0.99 5.33
CA LEU A 115 8.98 0.55 5.82
C LEU A 115 8.89 0.81 7.33
N PRO A 116 7.98 1.67 7.81
CA PRO A 116 7.77 1.80 9.26
C PRO A 116 7.08 0.55 9.82
N ALA A 117 7.11 0.39 11.15
CA ALA A 117 6.33 -0.65 11.81
C ALA A 117 4.83 -0.52 11.48
N PHE A 118 4.12 -1.64 11.35
CA PHE A 118 2.69 -1.60 11.07
C PHE A 118 1.92 -0.99 12.25
N ASN A 119 1.25 0.15 12.00
CA ASN A 119 0.49 0.87 13.01
C ASN A 119 -0.90 0.25 13.24
N GLU A 120 -0.96 -0.86 13.99
CA GLU A 120 -2.23 -1.54 14.33
C GLU A 120 -3.15 -0.65 15.16
N ASP A 121 -2.59 0.08 16.13
CA ASP A 121 -3.38 0.90 17.06
C ASP A 121 -4.02 2.09 16.35
N GLY A 122 -3.27 2.78 15.47
CA GLY A 122 -3.79 3.87 14.65
C GLY A 122 -4.89 3.38 13.71
N LEU A 123 -4.71 2.24 13.05
CA LEU A 123 -5.74 1.65 12.20
C LEU A 123 -6.99 1.28 13.00
N ARG A 124 -6.83 0.68 14.19
CA ARG A 124 -7.94 0.33 15.10
C ARG A 124 -8.72 1.56 15.52
N GLN A 125 -8.05 2.65 15.88
CA GLN A 125 -8.71 3.91 16.27
C GLN A 125 -9.55 4.50 15.13
N VAL A 126 -9.04 4.47 13.89
CA VAL A 126 -9.82 4.95 12.73
C VAL A 126 -11.05 4.06 12.48
N LEU A 127 -10.91 2.74 12.61
CA LEU A 127 -12.04 1.83 12.44
C LEU A 127 -13.12 2.03 13.52
N GLN A 128 -12.72 2.27 14.77
CA GLN A 128 -13.64 2.62 15.86
C GLN A 128 -14.36 3.95 15.61
N GLU A 129 -13.64 4.96 15.11
CA GLU A 129 -14.26 6.23 14.70
C GLU A 129 -15.29 5.99 13.57
N MET A 130 -14.95 5.17 12.57
CA MET A 130 -15.86 4.85 11.47
C MET A 130 -17.12 4.11 11.95
N GLU A 131 -16.99 3.17 12.89
CA GLU A 131 -18.13 2.47 13.47
C GLU A 131 -19.06 3.43 14.21
N ALA A 132 -18.51 4.26 15.11
CA ALA A 132 -19.28 5.26 15.85
C ALA A 132 -19.98 6.27 14.92
N LEU A 133 -19.28 6.76 13.89
CA LEU A 133 -19.85 7.64 12.88
C LEU A 133 -20.98 6.96 12.11
N TYR A 134 -20.82 5.69 11.74
CA TYR A 134 -21.82 4.93 11.01
C TYR A 134 -23.10 4.73 11.85
N GLU A 135 -22.97 4.34 13.11
CA GLU A 135 -24.10 4.13 14.02
C GLU A 135 -24.90 5.41 14.27
N GLN A 136 -24.21 6.52 14.58
CA GLN A 136 -24.84 7.83 14.72
C GLN A 136 -25.53 8.26 13.43
N ASN A 137 -24.90 8.00 12.28
CA ASN A 137 -25.47 8.35 11.00
C ASN A 137 -26.72 7.54 10.66
N GLN A 138 -26.75 6.25 11.01
CA GLN A 138 -27.92 5.40 10.85
C GLN A 138 -29.09 5.86 11.73
N SER A 139 -28.82 6.23 12.98
CA SER A 139 -29.83 6.78 13.89
C SER A 139 -30.51 8.01 13.29
N ASP A 140 -29.73 9.01 12.88
CA ASP A 140 -30.27 10.27 12.35
C ASP A 140 -30.97 10.08 10.99
N VAL A 141 -30.51 9.13 10.16
CA VAL A 141 -31.20 8.77 8.91
C VAL A 141 -32.59 8.17 9.19
N ASN A 142 -32.72 7.38 10.25
CA ASN A 142 -34.02 6.81 10.63
C ASN A 142 -34.95 7.90 11.15
N GLU A 143 -34.49 8.79 12.04
CA GLU A 143 -35.28 9.91 12.55
C GLU A 143 -35.71 10.88 11.43
N ALA A 144 -34.81 11.19 10.49
CA ALA A 144 -35.13 12.01 9.33
C ALA A 144 -36.23 11.40 8.44
N LYS A 145 -36.32 10.06 8.40
CA LYS A 145 -37.33 9.33 7.62
C LYS A 145 -38.65 9.17 8.35
N THR A 146 -38.64 8.84 9.64
CA THR A 146 -39.87 8.58 10.42
C THR A 146 -40.53 9.87 10.87
N ASP A 147 -39.73 10.83 11.33
CA ASP A 147 -40.22 12.02 12.04
C ASP A 147 -40.12 13.28 11.17
N GLY A 148 -39.67 13.13 9.92
CA GLY A 148 -39.58 14.24 8.95
C GLY A 148 -38.51 15.29 9.31
N ARG A 149 -37.54 14.94 10.16
CA ARG A 149 -36.44 15.80 10.64
C ARG A 149 -35.40 16.10 9.55
N SER A 150 -35.81 16.88 8.54
CA SER A 150 -34.96 17.29 7.41
C SER A 150 -33.78 18.18 7.82
N ASP A 151 -33.81 18.75 9.02
CA ASP A 151 -32.73 19.52 9.63
C ASP A 151 -31.48 18.66 9.94
N LEU A 152 -31.62 17.33 10.02
CA LEU A 152 -30.51 16.41 10.26
C LEU A 152 -29.68 16.12 8.98
N ILE A 153 -30.21 16.43 7.80
CA ILE A 153 -29.58 16.11 6.50
C ILE A 153 -28.14 16.66 6.36
N PRO A 154 -27.81 17.89 6.78
CA PRO A 154 -26.43 18.38 6.74
C PRO A 154 -25.47 17.56 7.61
N SER A 155 -25.85 17.22 8.85
CA SER A 155 -25.05 16.39 9.75
C SER A 155 -24.84 14.99 9.20
N ILE A 156 -25.87 14.43 8.55
CA ILE A 156 -25.80 13.12 7.89
C ILE A 156 -24.77 13.14 6.75
N LYS A 157 -24.81 14.18 5.92
CA LYS A 157 -23.86 14.36 4.82
C LYS A 157 -22.44 14.54 5.34
N LEU A 158 -22.25 15.31 6.41
CA LEU A 158 -20.93 15.52 7.02
C LEU A 158 -20.32 14.18 7.48
N ARG A 159 -21.04 13.39 8.29
CA ARG A 159 -20.55 12.09 8.77
C ARG A 159 -20.29 11.12 7.61
N HIS A 160 -21.15 11.12 6.59
CA HIS A 160 -20.92 10.33 5.39
C HIS A 160 -19.61 10.71 4.67
N CYS A 161 -19.33 12.01 4.50
CA CYS A 161 -18.07 12.48 3.92
C CYS A 161 -16.85 12.07 4.78
N CYS A 162 -16.95 12.14 6.10
CA CYS A 162 -15.89 11.70 7.03
C CYS A 162 -15.60 10.20 6.89
N LEU A 163 -16.63 9.35 6.79
CA LEU A 163 -16.47 7.90 6.53
C LEU A 163 -15.71 7.64 5.23
N LEU A 164 -16.08 8.32 4.14
CA LEU A 164 -15.39 8.20 2.85
C LEU A 164 -13.94 8.68 2.93
N ARG A 165 -13.65 9.74 3.71
CA ARG A 165 -12.28 10.22 3.93
C ARG A 165 -11.45 9.19 4.69
N ASN A 166 -11.98 8.64 5.79
CA ASN A 166 -11.30 7.60 6.56
C ASN A 166 -11.02 6.35 5.71
N GLN A 167 -12.00 5.91 4.91
CA GLN A 167 -11.82 4.79 3.99
C GLN A 167 -10.68 5.04 2.97
N ARG A 168 -10.64 6.23 2.36
CA ARG A 168 -9.58 6.61 1.42
C ARG A 168 -8.21 6.63 2.08
N CYS A 169 -8.09 7.22 3.27
CA CYS A 169 -6.83 7.28 4.01
C CYS A 169 -6.34 5.88 4.42
N ILE A 170 -7.20 5.01 4.97
CA ILE A 170 -6.82 3.63 5.30
C ILE A 170 -6.35 2.88 4.05
N THR A 171 -7.10 2.98 2.96
CA THR A 171 -6.74 2.28 1.71
C THR A 171 -5.40 2.76 1.17
N ALA A 172 -5.16 4.08 1.18
CA ALA A 172 -3.90 4.66 0.74
C ALA A 172 -2.73 4.22 1.64
N TYR A 173 -2.93 4.21 2.96
CA TYR A 173 -1.93 3.73 3.92
C TYR A 173 -1.54 2.28 3.65
N LEU A 174 -2.53 1.38 3.54
CA LEU A 174 -2.29 -0.04 3.26
C LEU A 174 -1.64 -0.25 1.88
N TYR A 175 -2.09 0.48 0.86
CA TYR A 175 -1.58 0.34 -0.49
C TYR A 175 -0.11 0.80 -0.62
N ASP A 176 0.25 1.95 -0.05
CA ASP A 176 1.63 2.44 -0.05
C ASP A 176 2.57 1.45 0.65
N ARG A 177 2.15 0.90 1.79
CA ARG A 177 2.90 -0.17 2.47
C ARG A 177 3.09 -1.39 1.59
N LEU A 178 2.06 -1.86 0.89
CA LEU A 178 2.18 -2.99 -0.04
C LEU A 178 3.15 -2.70 -1.20
N LEU A 179 3.20 -1.46 -1.71
CA LEU A 179 4.16 -1.07 -2.75
C LEU A 179 5.60 -1.14 -2.21
N ARG A 180 5.84 -0.68 -0.98
CA ARG A 180 7.15 -0.80 -0.32
C ARG A 180 7.53 -2.27 -0.08
N ILE A 181 6.60 -3.08 0.43
CA ILE A 181 6.81 -4.52 0.64
C ILE A 181 7.10 -5.25 -0.68
N ARG A 182 6.45 -4.86 -1.77
CA ARG A 182 6.77 -5.36 -3.11
C ARG A 182 8.21 -5.04 -3.49
N ALA A 183 8.66 -3.80 -3.28
CA ALA A 183 10.02 -3.38 -3.58
C ALA A 183 11.07 -4.20 -2.79
N LEU A 184 10.78 -4.52 -1.52
CA LEU A 184 11.66 -5.36 -0.69
C LEU A 184 11.93 -6.75 -1.31
N ARG A 185 10.96 -7.34 -2.05
CA ARG A 185 11.20 -8.60 -2.79
C ARG A 185 12.24 -8.43 -3.89
N TRP A 186 12.28 -7.28 -4.55
CA TRP A 186 13.24 -7.00 -5.63
C TRP A 186 14.61 -6.58 -5.11
N GLU A 187 14.67 -6.06 -3.88
CA GLU A 187 15.92 -5.64 -3.23
C GLU A 187 16.61 -6.79 -2.49
N TYR A 188 15.92 -7.44 -1.53
CA TYR A 188 16.50 -8.49 -0.67
C TYR A 188 16.31 -9.92 -1.21
N GLY A 189 15.33 -10.12 -2.09
CA GLY A 189 15.01 -11.45 -2.62
C GLY A 189 13.89 -12.17 -1.87
N SER A 190 13.88 -13.51 -1.93
CA SER A 190 12.78 -14.35 -1.45
C SER A 190 12.69 -14.45 0.09
N VAL A 191 13.77 -14.12 0.78
CA VAL A 191 13.91 -14.11 2.25
C VAL A 191 14.19 -12.68 2.69
N LEU A 192 13.33 -12.17 3.56
CA LEU A 192 13.50 -10.84 4.16
C LEU A 192 14.34 -10.94 5.44
N PRO A 193 15.22 -9.98 5.72
CA PRO A 193 15.91 -9.84 7.00
C PRO A 193 14.94 -9.78 8.19
N ALA A 194 15.37 -10.28 9.36
CA ALA A 194 14.51 -10.38 10.54
C ALA A 194 13.97 -9.01 11.01
N ASN A 195 14.82 -7.97 11.03
CA ASN A 195 14.45 -6.59 11.38
C ASN A 195 13.31 -6.04 10.51
N VAL A 196 13.31 -6.36 9.22
CA VAL A 196 12.24 -5.95 8.29
C VAL A 196 10.97 -6.75 8.61
N ARG A 197 11.08 -8.07 8.80
CA ARG A 197 9.92 -8.92 9.12
C ARG A 197 9.18 -8.49 10.38
N PHE A 198 9.88 -7.97 11.38
CA PHE A 198 9.27 -7.42 12.61
C PHE A 198 8.44 -6.15 12.37
N GLN A 199 8.58 -5.47 11.24
CA GLN A 199 7.81 -4.27 10.89
C GLN A 199 6.51 -4.59 10.13
N LEU A 200 6.33 -5.82 9.66
CA LEU A 200 5.17 -6.26 8.88
C LEU A 200 4.09 -6.86 9.77
N SER A 201 2.83 -6.66 9.40
CA SER A 201 1.72 -7.42 9.99
C SER A 201 1.72 -8.89 9.51
N ALA A 202 0.96 -9.75 10.18
CA ALA A 202 0.81 -11.15 9.78
C ALA A 202 0.19 -11.28 8.36
N GLU A 203 -0.75 -10.40 8.02
CA GLU A 203 -1.44 -10.35 6.74
C GLU A 203 -0.50 -9.84 5.63
N GLU A 204 0.36 -8.87 5.94
CA GLU A 204 1.40 -8.38 5.04
C GLU A 204 2.43 -9.49 4.72
N LEU A 205 2.83 -10.27 5.73
CA LEU A 205 3.70 -11.45 5.54
C LEU A 205 3.02 -12.51 4.67
N GLN A 206 1.72 -12.75 4.89
CA GLN A 206 0.95 -13.68 4.07
C GLN A 206 0.86 -13.19 2.60
N TRP A 207 0.63 -11.89 2.41
CA TRP A 207 0.63 -11.27 1.08
C TRP A 207 1.99 -11.40 0.40
N PHE A 208 3.09 -11.12 1.10
CA PHE A 208 4.45 -11.30 0.58
C PHE A 208 4.70 -12.75 0.16
N GLY A 209 4.23 -13.71 0.95
CA GLY A 209 4.29 -15.13 0.65
C GLY A 209 3.56 -15.50 -0.66
N ARG A 210 2.38 -14.92 -0.90
CA ARG A 210 1.64 -15.10 -2.15
C ARG A 210 2.34 -14.43 -3.33
N TYR A 211 2.82 -13.20 -3.14
CA TYR A 211 3.52 -12.44 -4.18
C TYR A 211 4.78 -13.17 -4.65
N LYS A 212 5.64 -13.63 -3.72
CA LYS A 212 6.85 -14.37 -4.09
C LYS A 212 6.53 -15.67 -4.83
N LYS A 213 5.47 -16.39 -4.44
CA LYS A 213 5.04 -17.63 -5.12
C LYS A 213 4.58 -17.32 -6.55
N SER A 214 3.78 -16.28 -6.74
CA SER A 214 3.32 -15.84 -8.05
C SER A 214 4.49 -15.44 -8.96
N LEU A 215 5.45 -14.69 -8.43
CA LEU A 215 6.66 -14.30 -9.16
C LEU A 215 7.51 -15.52 -9.55
N SER A 216 7.70 -16.48 -8.65
CA SER A 216 8.42 -17.72 -8.95
C SER A 216 7.69 -18.61 -9.98
N CYS A 217 6.36 -18.59 -10.03
CA CYS A 217 5.61 -19.25 -11.10
C CYS A 217 5.84 -18.55 -12.44
N PHE A 218 5.83 -17.21 -12.46
CA PHE A 218 6.09 -16.43 -13.66
C PHE A 218 7.50 -16.69 -14.20
N MET A 219 8.53 -16.62 -13.36
CA MET A 219 9.93 -16.91 -13.75
C MET A 219 10.08 -18.31 -14.38
N ARG A 220 9.43 -19.32 -13.80
CA ARG A 220 9.40 -20.69 -14.35
C ARG A 220 8.71 -20.78 -15.71
N SER A 221 7.69 -19.97 -15.96
CA SER A 221 6.97 -19.97 -17.24
C SER A 221 7.74 -19.32 -18.39
N LEU A 222 8.81 -18.57 -18.11
CA LEU A 222 9.63 -17.92 -19.14
C LEU A 222 10.55 -18.90 -19.89
N GLY A 223 10.82 -20.08 -19.33
CA GLY A 223 11.58 -21.14 -20.00
C GLY A 223 10.70 -21.80 -21.06
N GLY A 224 10.98 -21.52 -22.34
CA GLY A 224 10.26 -22.14 -23.45
C GLY A 224 10.49 -23.66 -23.52
N ALA A 225 9.47 -24.40 -23.94
CA ALA A 225 9.53 -25.87 -24.09
C ALA A 225 10.62 -26.33 -25.08
N GLU A 226 11.03 -25.47 -26.02
CA GLU A 226 12.00 -25.79 -27.07
C GLU A 226 13.47 -25.68 -26.62
N ALA A 227 13.74 -25.05 -25.48
CA ALA A 227 15.11 -24.80 -25.00
C ALA A 227 15.51 -25.68 -23.79
N GLY A 228 14.76 -26.76 -23.50
CA GLY A 228 14.96 -27.55 -22.28
C GLY A 228 14.88 -26.69 -21.00
N GLY A 229 14.18 -25.55 -21.09
CA GLY A 229 14.54 -24.34 -20.36
C GLY A 229 14.19 -24.39 -18.87
N GLU A 230 15.22 -24.38 -18.03
CA GLU A 230 15.09 -23.84 -16.68
C GLU A 230 14.58 -22.40 -16.79
N GLY A 231 13.58 -22.03 -15.97
CA GLY A 231 12.98 -20.70 -16.01
C GLY A 231 14.00 -19.57 -15.84
N LEU A 232 13.64 -18.35 -16.26
CA LEU A 232 14.50 -17.18 -16.13
C LEU A 232 14.25 -16.45 -14.81
N ASP A 233 15.28 -16.33 -13.96
CA ASP A 233 15.23 -15.47 -12.77
C ASP A 233 15.46 -14.00 -13.13
N ILE A 234 14.38 -13.31 -13.47
CA ILE A 234 14.38 -11.87 -13.78
C ILE A 234 14.69 -10.96 -12.59
N THR A 235 14.89 -11.50 -11.38
CA THR A 235 15.31 -10.68 -10.23
C THR A 235 16.82 -10.52 -10.15
N GLN A 236 17.59 -11.22 -10.98
CA GLN A 236 19.05 -11.10 -11.05
C GLN A 236 19.50 -10.04 -12.07
N ASP A 237 20.79 -9.70 -12.08
CA ASP A 237 21.40 -8.88 -13.13
C ASP A 237 20.83 -7.46 -13.33
N MET A 238 20.44 -6.79 -12.23
CA MET A 238 19.90 -5.42 -12.27
C MET A 238 20.91 -4.37 -12.77
N LYS A 239 22.20 -4.72 -12.85
CA LYS A 239 23.27 -3.86 -13.35
C LYS A 239 24.03 -4.60 -14.45
N PRO A 240 24.43 -3.92 -15.54
CA PRO A 240 25.22 -4.54 -16.59
C PRO A 240 26.49 -5.21 -16.03
N PRO A 241 26.78 -6.47 -16.40
CA PRO A 241 27.96 -7.17 -15.93
C PRO A 241 29.22 -6.52 -16.50
N LYS A 242 30.17 -6.18 -15.63
CA LYS A 242 31.49 -5.61 -16.01
C LYS A 242 32.58 -6.68 -16.14
N SER A 243 32.46 -7.75 -15.34
CA SER A 243 33.41 -8.84 -15.25
C SER A 243 32.69 -10.13 -14.84
N LEU A 244 33.22 -11.28 -15.28
CA LEU A 244 32.70 -12.60 -14.93
C LEU A 244 33.01 -12.98 -13.47
N TYR A 245 34.19 -12.59 -12.99
CA TYR A 245 34.64 -12.79 -11.62
C TYR A 245 34.80 -11.45 -10.92
N ILE A 246 34.59 -11.47 -9.60
CA ILE A 246 34.74 -10.29 -8.74
C ILE A 246 35.47 -10.67 -7.45
N GLN A 247 36.19 -9.71 -6.89
CA GLN A 247 36.77 -9.83 -5.56
C GLN A 247 35.76 -9.34 -4.53
N VAL A 248 35.43 -10.20 -3.56
CA VAL A 248 34.45 -9.91 -2.52
C VAL A 248 35.07 -10.04 -1.14
N ARG A 249 34.60 -9.24 -0.20
CA ARG A 249 34.94 -9.31 1.22
C ARG A 249 33.71 -9.73 2.01
N CYS A 250 33.86 -10.68 2.92
CA CYS A 250 32.78 -11.07 3.83
C CYS A 250 32.65 -10.07 4.98
N LEU A 251 31.44 -9.57 5.22
CA LEU A 251 31.15 -8.65 6.33
C LEU A 251 30.74 -9.41 7.61
N GLU A 252 30.22 -10.63 7.44
CA GLU A 252 29.79 -11.52 8.52
C GLU A 252 30.17 -12.98 8.24
N ASP A 253 30.10 -13.81 9.27
CA ASP A 253 30.29 -15.26 9.16
C ASP A 253 29.02 -15.88 8.58
N HIS A 254 29.08 -16.35 7.32
CA HIS A 254 27.94 -16.91 6.60
C HIS A 254 28.00 -18.45 6.47
N GLY A 255 29.13 -19.05 6.88
CA GLY A 255 29.33 -20.49 6.78
C GLY A 255 29.81 -20.93 5.40
N GLU A 256 29.36 -22.09 4.94
CA GLU A 256 29.83 -22.74 3.71
C GLU A 256 29.04 -22.29 2.47
N LEU A 257 29.76 -21.91 1.41
CA LEU A 257 29.21 -21.57 0.10
C LEU A 257 29.67 -22.63 -0.91
N GLU A 258 28.72 -23.37 -1.47
CA GLU A 258 28.98 -24.35 -2.53
C GLU A 258 28.83 -23.70 -3.92
N ILE A 259 29.87 -23.82 -4.74
CA ILE A 259 29.87 -23.49 -6.17
C ILE A 259 29.40 -24.71 -6.97
N ASP A 260 28.86 -24.51 -8.16
CA ASP A 260 28.33 -25.58 -9.02
C ASP A 260 29.35 -26.67 -9.37
N ASP A 261 30.65 -26.35 -9.33
CA ASP A 261 31.74 -27.33 -9.49
C ASP A 261 31.93 -28.23 -8.24
N GLY A 262 31.05 -28.13 -7.24
CA GLY A 262 31.11 -28.86 -5.97
C GLY A 262 32.16 -28.33 -4.98
N THR A 263 32.80 -27.21 -5.29
CA THR A 263 33.80 -26.59 -4.40
C THR A 263 33.08 -25.83 -3.28
N VAL A 264 33.40 -26.19 -2.04
CA VAL A 264 32.86 -25.55 -0.83
C VAL A 264 33.85 -24.53 -0.29
N ILE A 265 33.39 -23.29 -0.11
CA ILE A 265 34.20 -22.17 0.38
C ILE A 265 33.64 -21.68 1.70
N LEU A 266 34.48 -21.61 2.72
CA LEU A 266 34.09 -21.11 4.03
C LEU A 266 34.17 -19.59 4.10
N LEU A 267 33.02 -18.93 4.20
CA LEU A 267 32.89 -17.48 4.31
C LEU A 267 33.00 -17.06 5.79
N LYS A 268 34.21 -16.65 6.19
CA LYS A 268 34.49 -16.03 7.49
C LYS A 268 34.50 -14.50 7.39
N LYS A 269 34.11 -13.81 8.45
CA LYS A 269 34.16 -12.36 8.57
C LYS A 269 35.54 -11.81 8.21
N ASN A 270 35.57 -10.74 7.42
CA ASN A 270 36.75 -10.06 6.88
C ASN A 270 37.65 -10.90 5.95
N SER A 271 37.28 -12.15 5.60
CA SER A 271 37.96 -12.90 4.56
C SER A 271 37.65 -12.33 3.17
N GLN A 272 38.57 -12.50 2.22
CA GLN A 272 38.40 -12.07 0.84
C GLN A 272 38.48 -13.27 -0.09
N HIS A 273 37.60 -13.29 -1.09
CA HIS A 273 37.48 -14.38 -2.05
C HIS A 273 37.34 -13.81 -3.45
N PHE A 274 37.84 -14.54 -4.45
CA PHE A 274 37.66 -14.22 -5.86
C PHE A 274 36.71 -15.24 -6.47
N LEU A 275 35.47 -14.82 -6.71
CA LEU A 275 34.35 -15.71 -7.00
C LEU A 275 33.60 -15.27 -8.26
N PRO A 276 32.89 -16.20 -8.93
CA PRO A 276 31.99 -15.86 -10.02
C PRO A 276 30.91 -14.87 -9.55
N ARG A 277 30.72 -13.81 -10.33
CA ARG A 277 29.79 -12.71 -9.99
C ARG A 277 28.37 -13.21 -9.75
N TRP A 278 27.87 -14.07 -10.63
CA TRP A 278 26.50 -14.57 -10.60
C TRP A 278 26.15 -15.26 -9.27
N LYS A 279 27.11 -15.91 -8.60
CA LYS A 279 26.93 -16.54 -7.29
C LYS A 279 26.93 -15.52 -6.15
N CYS A 280 27.72 -14.45 -6.28
CA CYS A 280 27.86 -13.43 -5.24
C CYS A 280 26.74 -12.40 -5.23
N GLU A 281 26.03 -12.18 -6.35
CA GLU A 281 25.06 -11.06 -6.45
C GLU A 281 24.00 -11.09 -5.35
N GLN A 282 23.46 -12.28 -5.03
CA GLN A 282 22.44 -12.42 -3.98
C GLN A 282 22.99 -12.08 -2.60
N LEU A 283 24.17 -12.58 -2.26
CA LEU A 283 24.82 -12.34 -0.98
C LEU A 283 25.27 -10.89 -0.82
N ILE A 284 25.65 -10.22 -1.91
CA ILE A 284 25.96 -8.78 -1.92
C ILE A 284 24.70 -7.97 -1.58
N ARG A 285 23.55 -8.31 -2.17
CA ARG A 285 22.29 -7.60 -1.88
C ARG A 285 21.79 -7.82 -0.46
N GLN A 286 22.06 -8.98 0.11
CA GLN A 286 21.74 -9.28 1.51
C GLN A 286 22.67 -8.58 2.50
N GLY A 287 23.79 -7.99 2.04
CA GLY A 287 24.78 -7.34 2.89
C GLY A 287 25.78 -8.30 3.53
N VAL A 288 25.81 -9.56 3.09
CA VAL A 288 26.78 -10.57 3.56
C VAL A 288 28.17 -10.32 2.96
N LEU A 289 28.19 -9.96 1.67
CA LEU A 289 29.40 -9.71 0.90
C LEU A 289 29.48 -8.25 0.43
N GLU A 290 30.68 -7.70 0.41
CA GLU A 290 30.99 -6.41 -0.19
C GLU A 290 31.87 -6.60 -1.43
N HIS A 291 31.52 -5.95 -2.54
CA HIS A 291 32.36 -5.95 -3.74
C HIS A 291 33.54 -5.00 -3.53
N VAL A 292 34.76 -5.53 -3.53
CA VAL A 292 35.98 -4.73 -3.45
C VAL A 292 36.27 -4.19 -4.84
N VAL A 293 35.95 -2.92 -5.06
CA VAL A 293 36.29 -2.21 -6.30
C VAL A 293 37.73 -1.74 -6.18
N SER A 294 38.63 -2.38 -6.91
CA SER A 294 39.98 -1.88 -7.17
C SER A 294 40.00 -0.83 -8.27
#